data_AF-B3N1K3-F1
#
_entry.id   AF-B3N1K3-F1
#
_cell.length_a   1.000
_cell.length_b   1.000
_cell.length_c   1.000
_cell.angle_alpha   90.00
_cell.angle_beta   90.00
_cell.angle_gamma   90.00
#
_symmetry.space_group_name_H-M   'P 1'
#
loop_
_entity.id
_entity.type
_entity.pdbx_description
1 polymer ?
#
loop_
_entity_poly.entity_id
_entity_poly.type
_entity_poly.pdbx_seq_one_letter_code
_entity_poly.pdbx_strand_id
1 'polypeptide(L)'
;MLVSEPETQTKPRYLVAGSEELAGTNSSQNGITHFRHTTRTLVHSYIFWKVGLPCDLWELAHFRQKVCQCNGHARRCRFNLELYKLSGRVSGGVCYNCQHDTTGRYCHYCREGYYRDANKPPNHRKVCKRCDCHPVGSTGKTCNHLSGQCPCKEGVTGLTCNRCARGYQQTRSHVAPCIKVPTNANMIQAESAGGGGNGDYKDGGSSQAEEMKKYCGKCKASPRKLNLNKFCMEDYAILAKVIGHDRASQDISTEKFSIERQNEIYKYEINIQTIFKRNPMSGTTSSLLGRGNMMLLVPRKSIECQCPKIKLNKSYLILGRDSEAAPGYLAIGPSSVVLEWKDEWSLRMKRFQRRARKCS
;
A
#
# COMPACT_ATOMS: atom_id res chain seq x y z
N MET A 1 -39.55 -18.71 -48.07
CA MET A 1 -39.00 -17.38 -48.42
C MET A 1 -37.77 -17.16 -47.56
N LEU A 2 -36.62 -17.58 -48.08
CA LEU A 2 -35.31 -17.11 -47.65
C LEU A 2 -34.92 -16.07 -48.70
N VAL A 3 -34.68 -14.83 -48.29
CA VAL A 3 -34.05 -13.82 -49.16
C VAL A 3 -32.81 -13.32 -48.46
N SER A 4 -31.75 -13.37 -49.25
CA SER A 4 -30.34 -13.24 -48.98
C SER A 4 -29.80 -11.84 -49.30
N GLU A 5 -28.69 -11.51 -48.64
CA GLU A 5 -27.58 -10.60 -49.03
C GLU A 5 -27.76 -9.06 -48.96
N PRO A 6 -26.68 -8.24 -48.89
CA PRO A 6 -25.28 -8.53 -48.51
C PRO A 6 -24.66 -7.53 -47.49
N GLU A 7 -23.75 -8.00 -46.64
CA GLU A 7 -22.85 -7.14 -45.84
C GLU A 7 -21.63 -6.72 -46.68
N THR A 8 -21.52 -5.41 -46.97
CA THR A 8 -20.34 -4.82 -47.59
C THR A 8 -19.26 -4.55 -46.53
N GLN A 9 -18.34 -5.52 -46.38
CA GLN A 9 -17.09 -5.33 -45.63
C GLN A 9 -16.18 -4.32 -46.33
N THR A 10 -16.16 -3.08 -45.84
CA THR A 10 -15.07 -2.14 -46.11
C THR A 10 -13.90 -2.45 -45.17
N LYS A 11 -12.95 -3.26 -45.64
CA LYS A 11 -11.62 -3.41 -45.05
C LYS A 11 -10.89 -2.05 -45.08
N PRO A 12 -10.32 -1.56 -43.96
CA PRO A 12 -9.24 -0.61 -44.06
C PRO A 12 -7.96 -1.38 -44.45
N ARG A 13 -7.43 -1.08 -45.65
CA ARG A 13 -6.05 -1.41 -46.03
C ARG A 13 -5.12 -0.65 -45.08
N TYR A 14 -4.50 -1.36 -44.14
CA TYR A 14 -3.29 -0.88 -43.48
C TYR A 14 -2.10 -1.59 -44.11
N LEU A 15 -1.19 -0.77 -44.65
CA LEU A 15 0.10 -1.18 -45.20
C LEU A 15 0.86 -1.97 -44.13
N VAL A 16 1.05 -3.27 -44.37
CA VAL A 16 2.02 -4.10 -43.67
C VAL A 16 3.37 -3.75 -44.29
N ALA A 17 4.15 -2.92 -43.59
CA ALA A 17 5.59 -2.85 -43.88
C ALA A 17 6.21 -4.16 -43.36
N GLY A 18 6.38 -5.11 -44.27
CA GLY A 18 7.19 -6.30 -44.03
C GLY A 18 8.63 -5.87 -43.78
N SER A 19 9.20 -6.28 -42.66
CA SER A 19 10.65 -6.31 -42.48
C SER A 19 11.16 -7.59 -43.14
N GLU A 20 11.68 -7.47 -44.36
CA GLU A 20 12.51 -8.54 -44.93
C GLU A 20 13.84 -8.63 -44.17
N GLU A 21 14.21 -9.86 -43.84
CA GLU A 21 15.48 -10.26 -43.25
C GLU A 21 16.62 -10.02 -44.25
N LEU A 22 17.66 -9.31 -43.80
CA LEU A 22 18.96 -9.32 -44.47
C LEU A 22 19.61 -10.69 -44.29
N ALA A 23 19.45 -11.57 -45.26
CA ALA A 23 20.34 -12.69 -45.48
C ALA A 23 21.57 -12.18 -46.26
N GLY A 24 22.74 -12.24 -45.62
CA GLY A 24 24.00 -11.97 -46.28
C GLY A 24 24.43 -13.14 -47.17
N THR A 25 24.96 -12.81 -48.35
CA THR A 25 25.86 -13.70 -49.12
C THR A 25 26.94 -12.86 -49.80
N ASN A 26 28.20 -13.26 -49.60
CA ASN A 26 29.40 -12.74 -50.23
C ASN A 26 29.37 -12.88 -51.76
N SER A 27 29.89 -11.87 -52.49
CA SER A 27 30.85 -12.09 -53.60
C SER A 27 31.46 -10.75 -54.10
N SER A 28 32.79 -10.59 -54.03
CA SER A 28 33.60 -10.93 -55.20
C SER A 28 33.67 -9.99 -56.42
N GLN A 29 34.36 -8.85 -56.32
CA GLN A 29 35.22 -8.24 -57.37
C GLN A 29 34.67 -7.55 -58.66
N ASN A 30 35.42 -6.48 -59.02
CA ASN A 30 35.51 -5.71 -60.27
C ASN A 30 34.36 -4.71 -60.54
N GLY A 31 34.54 -3.42 -60.78
CA GLY A 31 35.64 -2.65 -61.33
C GLY A 31 35.04 -1.68 -62.36
N ILE A 32 35.55 -0.44 -62.41
CA ILE A 32 35.34 0.59 -63.46
C ILE A 32 34.19 1.60 -63.23
N THR A 33 34.65 2.81 -62.92
CA THR A 33 33.99 4.12 -62.98
C THR A 33 33.58 4.51 -64.39
N HIS A 34 32.38 5.08 -64.56
CA HIS A 34 32.08 5.99 -65.66
C HIS A 34 31.27 7.20 -65.18
N PHE A 35 31.93 8.35 -65.23
CA PHE A 35 31.34 9.69 -65.16
C PHE A 35 30.60 9.97 -66.48
N ARG A 36 29.33 10.35 -66.43
CA ARG A 36 28.67 11.10 -67.52
C ARG A 36 27.92 12.29 -66.93
N HIS A 37 28.50 13.46 -67.16
CA HIS A 37 27.80 14.74 -67.07
C HIS A 37 26.79 14.85 -68.20
N THR A 38 25.54 15.18 -67.86
CA THR A 38 24.63 15.87 -68.77
C THR A 38 24.08 17.08 -68.04
N THR A 39 24.35 18.25 -68.62
CA THR A 39 24.13 19.60 -68.12
C THR A 39 22.70 20.10 -68.35
N ARG A 40 22.35 21.19 -67.63
CA ARG A 40 21.18 22.10 -67.75
C ARG A 40 19.91 21.58 -67.06
N THR A 41 19.19 22.33 -66.22
CA THR A 41 19.09 23.78 -66.03
C THR A 41 18.40 24.01 -64.68
N LEU A 42 19.00 24.80 -63.79
CA LEU A 42 18.23 25.54 -62.78
C LEU A 42 17.63 26.74 -63.51
N VAL A 43 16.32 26.98 -63.35
CA VAL A 43 15.65 28.27 -63.07
C VAL A 43 14.13 28.06 -63.14
N HIS A 44 13.46 28.37 -62.02
CA HIS A 44 12.06 28.73 -61.80
C HIS A 44 10.93 28.07 -62.61
N SER A 45 9.99 27.45 -61.87
CA SER A 45 8.61 27.95 -61.80
C SER A 45 7.84 27.29 -60.65
N TYR A 46 7.79 28.00 -59.53
CA TYR A 46 6.65 27.94 -58.62
C TYR A 46 5.44 28.51 -59.39
N ILE A 47 4.57 27.64 -59.90
CA ILE A 47 3.21 28.03 -60.28
C ILE A 47 2.23 27.18 -59.46
N PHE A 48 1.80 27.86 -58.40
CA PHE A 48 0.52 27.75 -57.73
C PHE A 48 -0.58 27.03 -58.54
N TRP A 49 -1.14 25.99 -57.95
CA TRP A 49 -2.60 25.88 -57.85
C TRP A 49 -2.97 26.06 -56.37
N LYS A 50 -3.09 27.33 -55.96
CA LYS A 50 -4.01 27.69 -54.88
C LYS A 50 -5.41 27.68 -55.50
N VAL A 51 -6.23 26.71 -55.11
CA VAL A 51 -7.65 26.98 -54.94
C VAL A 51 -7.91 26.86 -53.43
N GLY A 52 -7.87 28.02 -52.78
CA GLY A 52 -8.77 28.37 -51.69
C GLY A 52 -8.77 27.54 -50.40
N LEU A 53 -7.62 27.28 -49.77
CA LEU A 53 -7.59 27.05 -48.32
C LEU A 53 -6.47 27.89 -47.67
N PRO A 54 -6.77 28.62 -46.58
CA PRO A 54 -5.82 29.52 -45.91
C PRO A 54 -4.64 28.77 -45.29
N CYS A 55 -3.47 29.41 -45.31
CA CYS A 55 -2.20 28.91 -44.76
C CYS A 55 -2.14 28.92 -43.21
N ASP A 56 -3.27 28.73 -42.52
CA ASP A 56 -3.32 28.55 -41.06
C ASP A 56 -3.61 27.10 -40.64
N LEU A 57 -3.28 26.15 -41.50
CA LEU A 57 -3.36 24.70 -41.21
C LEU A 57 -2.05 23.98 -41.58
N TRP A 58 -0.91 24.57 -41.18
CA TRP A 58 0.37 23.85 -41.17
C TRP A 58 0.58 23.00 -39.90
N GLU A 59 -0.48 22.83 -39.10
CA GLU A 59 -0.57 21.80 -38.07
C GLU A 59 -1.62 20.79 -38.52
N LEU A 60 -1.22 19.72 -39.20
CA LEU A 60 -1.83 18.39 -39.08
C LEU A 60 -1.06 17.39 -39.96
N ALA A 61 -0.82 16.21 -39.38
CA ALA A 61 -0.27 15.00 -40.01
C ALA A 61 1.26 14.83 -40.08
N HIS A 62 2.01 15.31 -39.09
CA HIS A 62 2.97 14.38 -38.47
C HIS A 62 2.16 13.43 -37.59
N PHE A 63 1.62 12.35 -38.15
CA PHE A 63 1.20 11.22 -37.34
C PHE A 63 2.47 10.55 -36.79
N ARG A 64 3.09 11.17 -35.76
CA ARG A 64 4.25 10.61 -35.05
C ARG A 64 3.80 9.24 -34.57
N GLN A 65 4.33 8.18 -35.18
CA GLN A 65 4.08 6.82 -34.72
C GLN A 65 4.61 6.73 -33.29
N LYS A 66 3.69 6.65 -32.31
CA LYS A 66 4.06 6.57 -30.91
C LYS A 66 4.67 5.20 -30.66
N VAL A 67 5.91 5.18 -30.17
CA VAL A 67 6.58 3.96 -29.71
C VAL A 67 5.93 3.45 -28.44
N CYS A 68 5.87 2.12 -28.28
CA CYS A 68 5.33 1.53 -27.06
C CYS A 68 6.26 1.73 -25.87
N GLN A 69 5.68 2.09 -24.73
CA GLN A 69 6.41 2.21 -23.46
C GLN A 69 6.57 0.83 -22.81
N CYS A 70 7.69 0.15 -23.07
CA CYS A 70 7.99 -1.17 -22.49
C CYS A 70 9.15 -1.15 -21.50
N ASN A 71 9.55 0.02 -20.99
CA ASN A 71 10.68 0.21 -20.07
C ASN A 71 12.00 -0.45 -20.51
N GLY A 72 12.22 -0.62 -21.82
CA GLY A 72 13.41 -1.32 -22.33
C GLY A 72 13.43 -2.83 -22.04
N HIS A 73 12.28 -3.43 -21.74
CA HIS A 73 12.15 -4.86 -21.42
C HIS A 73 11.39 -5.66 -22.45
N ALA A 74 10.80 -5.01 -23.47
CA ALA A 74 10.28 -5.70 -24.64
C ALA A 74 10.63 -4.92 -25.90
N ARG A 75 10.90 -5.65 -26.98
CA ARG A 75 11.14 -5.09 -28.32
C ARG A 75 9.89 -5.09 -29.19
N ARG A 76 8.84 -5.82 -28.78
CA ARG A 76 7.60 -6.00 -29.53
C ARG A 76 6.41 -5.58 -28.69
N CYS A 77 5.42 -4.96 -29.34
CA CYS A 77 4.16 -4.60 -28.73
C CYS A 77 3.03 -4.69 -29.76
N ARG A 78 1.77 -4.77 -29.28
CA ARG A 78 0.56 -4.71 -30.11
C ARG A 78 -0.31 -3.56 -29.64
N PHE A 79 -1.01 -2.94 -30.57
CA PHE A 79 -2.06 -1.99 -30.27
C PHE A 79 -3.35 -2.72 -29.88
N ASN A 80 -3.97 -2.26 -28.80
CA ASN A 80 -5.29 -2.68 -28.36
C ASN A 80 -6.24 -1.46 -28.33
N LEU A 81 -7.29 -1.52 -29.16
CA LEU A 81 -8.26 -0.44 -29.35
C LEU A 81 -9.09 -0.17 -28.10
N GLU A 82 -9.46 -1.22 -27.35
CA GLU A 82 -10.27 -1.09 -26.14
C GLU A 82 -9.49 -0.36 -25.04
N LEU A 83 -8.24 -0.75 -24.81
CA LEU A 83 -7.35 -0.07 -23.87
C LEU A 83 -7.07 1.37 -24.27
N TYR A 84 -7.00 1.65 -25.58
CA TYR A 84 -6.87 3.02 -26.08
C TYR A 84 -8.09 3.88 -25.71
N LYS A 85 -9.30 3.36 -25.93
CA LYS A 85 -10.55 4.05 -25.56
C LYS A 85 -10.61 4.30 -24.05
N LEU A 86 -10.34 3.27 -23.23
CA LEU A 86 -10.34 3.37 -21.76
C LEU A 86 -9.30 4.35 -21.23
N SER A 87 -8.16 4.50 -21.92
CA SER A 87 -7.13 5.49 -21.56
C SER A 87 -7.48 6.94 -21.90
N GLY A 88 -8.70 7.23 -22.34
CA GLY A 88 -9.07 8.56 -22.83
C GLY A 88 -8.39 8.90 -24.17
N ARG A 89 -8.19 7.89 -25.03
CA ARG A 89 -7.48 8.03 -26.32
C ARG A 89 -6.01 8.46 -26.18
N VAL A 90 -5.37 8.07 -25.08
CA VAL A 90 -3.94 8.39 -24.81
C VAL A 90 -3.00 7.27 -25.29
N SER A 91 -3.23 6.02 -24.87
CA SER A 91 -2.33 4.89 -25.19
C SER A 91 -3.05 3.53 -25.21
N GLY A 92 -2.89 2.79 -26.30
CA GLY A 92 -3.41 1.43 -26.50
C GLY A 92 -2.34 0.34 -26.56
N GLY A 93 -1.05 0.68 -26.40
CA GLY A 93 0.04 -0.28 -26.56
C GLY A 93 0.11 -1.31 -25.44
N VAL A 94 0.39 -2.56 -25.79
CA VAL A 94 0.63 -3.67 -24.86
C VAL A 94 1.92 -4.39 -25.29
N CYS A 95 2.88 -4.52 -24.38
CA CYS A 95 4.16 -5.18 -24.63
C CYS A 95 4.01 -6.71 -24.62
N TYR A 96 4.81 -7.40 -25.44
CA TYR A 96 4.87 -8.87 -25.47
C TYR A 96 6.27 -9.38 -25.13
N ASN A 97 6.32 -10.56 -24.51
CA ASN A 97 7.56 -11.24 -24.13
C ASN A 97 8.48 -10.32 -23.31
N CYS A 98 7.95 -9.76 -22.22
CA CYS A 98 8.73 -8.98 -21.28
C CYS A 98 9.93 -9.80 -20.78
N GLN A 99 11.13 -9.23 -20.97
CA GLN A 99 12.41 -9.80 -20.56
C GLN A 99 12.78 -9.30 -19.16
N HIS A 100 13.93 -9.77 -18.65
CA HIS A 100 14.47 -9.32 -17.36
C HIS A 100 13.55 -9.59 -16.16
N ASP A 101 12.78 -10.69 -16.23
CA ASP A 101 11.82 -11.11 -15.21
C ASP A 101 10.73 -10.07 -14.89
N THR A 102 10.49 -9.16 -15.83
CA THR A 102 9.39 -8.19 -15.75
C THR A 102 8.12 -8.73 -16.38
N THR A 103 6.98 -8.15 -16.01
CA THR A 103 5.67 -8.49 -16.56
C THR A 103 4.71 -7.29 -16.51
N GLY A 104 3.50 -7.50 -17.00
CA GLY A 104 2.46 -6.49 -17.14
C GLY A 104 2.51 -5.74 -18.46
N ARG A 105 1.49 -4.91 -18.70
CA ARG A 105 1.25 -4.20 -19.97
C ARG A 105 2.46 -3.43 -20.51
N TYR A 106 3.22 -2.82 -19.61
CA TYR A 106 4.40 -2.01 -19.91
C TYR A 106 5.71 -2.64 -19.43
N CYS A 107 5.70 -3.93 -19.04
CA CYS A 107 6.84 -4.59 -18.40
C CYS A 107 7.35 -3.77 -17.19
N HIS A 108 6.46 -3.38 -16.28
CA HIS A 108 6.74 -2.34 -15.26
C HIS A 108 6.83 -2.89 -13.83
N TYR A 109 6.45 -4.13 -13.61
CA TYR A 109 6.61 -4.83 -12.33
C TYR A 109 7.22 -6.21 -12.55
N CYS A 110 7.71 -6.81 -11.47
CA CYS A 110 8.36 -8.11 -11.53
C CYS A 110 7.35 -9.26 -11.57
N ARG A 111 7.69 -10.32 -12.30
CA ARG A 111 6.90 -11.54 -12.32
C ARG A 111 6.88 -12.23 -10.95
N GLU A 112 5.95 -13.15 -10.76
CA GLU A 112 5.88 -13.95 -9.55
C GLU A 112 7.18 -14.72 -9.26
N GLY A 113 7.60 -14.74 -7.99
CA GLY A 113 8.91 -15.26 -7.58
C GLY A 113 10.07 -14.27 -7.75
N TYR A 114 9.79 -13.02 -8.15
CA TYR A 114 10.75 -11.93 -8.22
C TYR A 114 10.19 -10.67 -7.55
N TYR A 115 11.09 -9.82 -7.06
CA TYR A 115 10.78 -8.54 -6.44
C TYR A 115 11.64 -7.41 -6.99
N ARG A 116 11.17 -6.17 -6.80
CA ARG A 116 11.79 -4.96 -7.32
C ARG A 116 13.03 -4.55 -6.52
N ASP A 117 14.18 -4.40 -7.19
CA ASP A 117 15.39 -3.84 -6.55
C ASP A 117 15.38 -2.31 -6.58
N ALA A 118 14.98 -1.68 -5.47
CA ALA A 118 14.84 -0.23 -5.36
C ALA A 118 16.10 0.58 -5.77
N ASN A 119 17.29 -0.01 -5.73
CA ASN A 119 18.54 0.68 -6.09
C ASN A 119 18.77 0.79 -7.60
N LYS A 120 17.96 0.14 -8.42
CA LYS A 120 18.11 0.10 -9.88
C LYS A 120 16.98 0.86 -10.55
N PRO A 121 17.21 1.58 -11.65
CA PRO A 121 16.14 2.26 -12.36
C PRO A 121 15.19 1.25 -13.03
N PRO A 122 13.93 1.65 -13.34
CA PRO A 122 12.92 0.77 -13.90
C PRO A 122 13.26 0.13 -15.25
N ASN A 123 14.23 0.66 -15.99
CA ASN A 123 14.68 0.15 -17.28
C ASN A 123 15.89 -0.79 -17.22
N HIS A 124 16.40 -1.06 -16.01
CA HIS A 124 17.62 -1.84 -15.82
C HIS A 124 17.39 -3.35 -16.07
N ARG A 125 18.34 -4.05 -16.70
CA ARG A 125 18.21 -5.50 -16.99
C ARG A 125 18.10 -6.43 -15.77
N LYS A 126 18.49 -5.92 -14.60
CA LYS A 126 18.44 -6.62 -13.30
C LYS A 126 17.50 -5.91 -12.32
N VAL A 127 16.50 -5.20 -12.83
CA VAL A 127 15.50 -4.47 -12.05
C VAL A 127 14.70 -5.39 -11.12
N CYS A 128 14.54 -6.66 -11.53
CA CYS A 128 13.89 -7.72 -10.78
C CYS A 128 14.93 -8.68 -10.21
N LYS A 129 14.83 -8.92 -8.91
CA LYS A 129 15.66 -9.86 -8.16
C LYS A 129 14.82 -11.04 -7.73
N ARG A 130 15.38 -12.25 -7.84
CA ARG A 130 14.69 -13.49 -7.50
C ARG A 130 14.41 -13.55 -5.98
N CYS A 131 13.23 -14.02 -5.61
CA CYS A 131 12.91 -14.37 -4.23
C CYS A 131 13.74 -15.58 -3.82
N ASP A 132 14.44 -15.47 -2.70
CA ASP A 132 15.27 -16.55 -2.14
C ASP A 132 14.70 -16.99 -0.78
N CYS A 133 13.42 -17.39 -0.78
CA CYS A 133 12.74 -17.77 0.46
C CYS A 133 13.25 -19.12 0.98
N HIS A 134 13.60 -19.14 2.26
CA HIS A 134 14.16 -20.32 2.91
C HIS A 134 13.14 -21.47 2.97
N PRO A 135 13.42 -22.66 2.41
CA PRO A 135 12.42 -23.70 2.17
C PRO A 135 11.73 -24.22 3.44
N VAL A 136 12.44 -24.19 4.57
CA VAL A 136 11.90 -24.62 5.86
C VAL A 136 11.28 -23.44 6.63
N GLY A 137 11.82 -22.23 6.46
CA GLY A 137 11.50 -21.07 7.28
C GLY A 137 10.35 -20.23 6.73
N SER A 138 10.06 -20.34 5.43
CA SER A 138 8.91 -19.70 4.80
C SER A 138 7.75 -20.68 4.59
N THR A 139 6.55 -20.14 4.43
CA THR A 139 5.36 -20.90 4.02
C THR A 139 5.24 -21.04 2.50
N GLY A 140 6.00 -20.24 1.74
CA GLY A 140 5.99 -20.24 0.27
C GLY A 140 7.31 -19.78 -0.34
N LYS A 141 7.44 -19.96 -1.66
CA LYS A 141 8.60 -19.54 -2.46
C LYS A 141 8.44 -18.13 -3.06
N THR A 142 7.22 -17.60 -3.04
CA THR A 142 6.89 -16.27 -3.56
C THR A 142 7.04 -15.25 -2.45
N CYS A 143 7.67 -14.13 -2.78
CA CYS A 143 7.87 -13.00 -1.87
C CYS A 143 7.08 -11.79 -2.35
N ASN A 144 6.91 -10.80 -1.48
CA ASN A 144 6.25 -9.55 -1.84
C ASN A 144 7.02 -8.85 -2.98
N HIS A 145 6.32 -8.48 -4.06
CA HIS A 145 6.93 -7.95 -5.29
C HIS A 145 7.63 -6.59 -5.11
N LEU A 146 7.29 -5.83 -4.07
CA LEU A 146 7.87 -4.53 -3.77
C LEU A 146 8.98 -4.63 -2.72
N SER A 147 8.71 -5.30 -1.59
CA SER A 147 9.65 -5.36 -0.47
C SER A 147 10.65 -6.51 -0.56
N GLY A 148 10.33 -7.58 -1.29
CA GLY A 148 11.09 -8.82 -1.31
C GLY A 148 10.92 -9.69 -0.06
N GLN A 149 10.03 -9.31 0.86
CA GLN A 149 9.80 -10.08 2.09
C GLN A 149 9.09 -11.39 1.79
N CYS A 150 9.70 -12.50 2.21
CA CYS A 150 9.11 -13.82 2.16
C CYS A 150 8.08 -14.03 3.29
N PRO A 151 7.05 -14.85 3.07
CA PRO A 151 6.07 -15.16 4.10
C PRO A 151 6.67 -16.14 5.12
N CYS A 152 7.12 -15.63 6.27
CA CYS A 152 7.81 -16.44 7.28
C CYS A 152 6.84 -17.22 8.17
N LYS A 153 7.28 -18.42 8.60
CA LYS A 153 6.58 -19.20 9.62
C LYS A 153 6.69 -18.54 11.00
N GLU A 154 5.87 -19.01 11.94
CA GLU A 154 5.88 -18.52 13.32
C GLU A 154 7.27 -18.66 13.95
N GLY A 155 7.72 -17.60 14.64
CA GLY A 155 9.03 -17.56 15.25
C GLY A 155 10.21 -17.41 14.28
N VAL A 156 9.98 -17.34 12.96
CA VAL A 156 11.01 -17.13 11.92
C VAL A 156 11.01 -15.68 11.46
N THR A 157 12.20 -15.13 11.16
CA THR A 157 12.38 -13.74 10.70
C THR A 157 13.50 -13.62 9.65
N GLY A 158 13.70 -12.41 9.14
CA GLY A 158 14.61 -12.07 8.04
C GLY A 158 13.89 -11.95 6.70
N LEU A 159 14.50 -11.24 5.74
CA LEU A 159 13.93 -11.02 4.39
C LEU A 159 13.58 -12.34 3.70
N THR A 160 14.46 -13.34 3.87
CA THR A 160 14.35 -14.68 3.30
C THR A 160 13.85 -15.73 4.29
N CYS A 161 13.43 -15.35 5.50
CA CYS A 161 12.99 -16.27 6.56
C CYS A 161 14.08 -17.29 6.99
N ASN A 162 15.32 -16.84 7.12
CA ASN A 162 16.48 -17.70 7.34
C ASN A 162 16.94 -17.84 8.80
N ARG A 163 16.27 -17.18 9.76
CA ARG A 163 16.68 -17.22 11.18
C ARG A 163 15.49 -17.15 12.12
N CYS A 164 15.65 -17.64 13.35
CA CYS A 164 14.63 -17.45 14.38
C CYS A 164 14.59 -16.01 14.90
N ALA A 165 13.41 -15.55 15.28
CA ALA A 165 13.21 -14.32 16.00
C ALA A 165 13.84 -14.39 17.40
N ARG A 166 14.05 -13.22 18.02
CA ARG A 166 14.57 -13.17 19.39
C ARG A 166 13.61 -13.87 20.36
N GLY A 167 14.15 -14.68 21.27
CA GLY A 167 13.35 -15.50 22.20
C GLY A 167 12.85 -16.82 21.61
N TYR A 168 13.24 -17.14 20.37
CA TYR A 168 12.98 -18.43 19.74
C TYR A 168 14.29 -19.20 19.50
N GLN A 169 14.23 -20.51 19.58
CA GLN A 169 15.34 -21.43 19.31
C GLN A 169 14.98 -22.35 18.14
N GLN A 170 16.00 -22.67 17.32
CA GLN A 170 15.85 -23.59 16.20
C GLN A 170 15.57 -25.00 16.70
N THR A 171 14.65 -25.69 16.02
CA THR A 171 14.36 -27.11 16.25
C THR A 171 14.71 -27.93 15.02
N ARG A 172 14.61 -29.26 15.14
CA ARG A 172 14.77 -30.18 14.02
C ARG A 172 13.49 -30.36 13.19
N SER A 173 12.39 -29.71 13.56
CA SER A 173 11.11 -29.85 12.86
C SER A 173 11.07 -28.95 11.61
N HIS A 174 10.72 -29.53 10.46
CA HIS A 174 10.50 -28.77 9.23
C HIS A 174 9.15 -28.01 9.26
N VAL A 175 8.19 -28.45 10.09
CA VAL A 175 6.88 -27.80 10.25
C VAL A 175 7.00 -26.58 11.16
N ALA A 176 7.65 -26.74 12.32
CA ALA A 176 7.85 -25.70 13.32
C ALA A 176 9.35 -25.50 13.61
N PRO A 177 10.11 -24.84 12.70
CA PRO A 177 11.55 -24.74 12.79
C PRO A 177 12.06 -23.85 13.92
N CYS A 178 11.20 -22.97 14.46
CA CYS A 178 11.53 -22.10 15.58
C CYS A 178 10.46 -22.23 16.66
N ILE A 179 10.86 -22.57 17.89
CA ILE A 179 9.95 -22.61 19.05
C ILE A 179 10.39 -21.57 20.08
N LYS A 180 9.44 -21.04 20.83
CA LYS A 180 9.72 -20.07 21.88
C LYS A 180 10.46 -20.76 23.02
N VAL A 181 11.60 -20.20 23.44
CA VAL A 181 12.33 -20.73 24.59
C VAL A 181 11.50 -20.45 25.85
N PRO A 182 11.13 -21.47 26.64
CA PRO A 182 10.56 -21.23 27.95
C PRO A 182 11.64 -20.60 28.82
N THR A 183 11.44 -19.35 29.22
CA THR A 183 12.24 -18.76 30.31
C THR A 183 11.84 -19.49 31.58
N ASN A 184 12.74 -20.27 32.18
CA ASN A 184 12.48 -21.00 33.43
C ASN A 184 12.09 -20.02 34.55
N ALA A 185 10.80 -19.78 34.67
CA ALA A 185 10.11 -19.39 35.88
C ALA A 185 8.96 -20.39 35.99
N ASN A 186 9.17 -21.39 36.85
CA ASN A 186 8.26 -22.50 37.22
C ASN A 186 8.56 -23.84 36.53
N MET A 187 8.67 -24.87 37.38
CA MET A 187 9.09 -26.28 37.22
C MET A 187 10.52 -26.46 37.77
N ILE A 188 10.76 -26.93 39.00
CA ILE A 188 10.20 -28.13 39.66
C ILE A 188 9.91 -27.86 41.15
N GLN A 189 8.69 -28.19 41.60
CA GLN A 189 8.37 -28.53 42.99
C GLN A 189 8.01 -30.02 43.00
N ALA A 190 8.87 -30.84 43.62
CA ALA A 190 8.49 -32.04 44.37
C ALA A 190 9.77 -32.65 44.97
N GLU A 191 9.75 -32.75 46.31
CA GLU A 191 10.48 -33.70 47.16
C GLU A 191 11.97 -33.46 47.41
N SER A 192 12.29 -32.83 48.54
CA SER A 192 12.75 -33.56 49.73
C SER A 192 13.09 -32.61 50.89
N ALA A 193 12.69 -33.02 52.08
CA ALA A 193 12.97 -32.37 53.35
C ALA A 193 14.48 -32.24 53.62
N GLY A 194 14.86 -31.15 54.32
CA GLY A 194 16.09 -31.11 55.12
C GLY A 194 16.97 -29.88 54.89
N GLY A 195 17.17 -29.12 55.97
CA GLY A 195 18.36 -28.29 56.15
C GLY A 195 18.11 -26.79 56.16
N GLY A 196 18.01 -26.22 57.36
CA GLY A 196 18.00 -24.79 57.59
C GLY A 196 19.31 -24.10 57.21
N GLY A 197 19.20 -22.79 56.96
CA GLY A 197 20.33 -21.89 56.76
C GLY A 197 19.83 -20.46 56.67
N ASN A 198 20.06 -19.69 57.74
CA ASN A 198 19.85 -18.25 57.81
C ASN A 198 20.54 -17.53 56.66
N GLY A 199 19.83 -16.59 56.04
CA GLY A 199 20.37 -15.68 55.04
C GLY A 199 19.40 -14.52 54.83
N ASP A 200 19.54 -13.48 55.64
CA ASP A 200 18.96 -12.16 55.39
C ASP A 200 19.43 -11.63 54.02
N TYR A 201 18.57 -11.74 53.00
CA TYR A 201 18.70 -10.99 51.77
C TYR A 201 17.38 -10.30 51.44
N LYS A 202 17.39 -8.98 51.64
CA LYS A 202 16.30 -8.06 51.33
C LYS A 202 16.05 -7.99 49.82
N ASP A 203 14.75 -7.94 49.51
CA ASP A 203 14.11 -7.07 48.51
C ASP A 203 14.36 -7.33 47.00
N GLY A 204 13.31 -7.11 46.21
CA GLY A 204 13.41 -7.04 44.74
C GLY A 204 12.44 -7.91 43.94
N GLY A 205 11.25 -8.19 44.44
CA GLY A 205 10.20 -8.86 43.67
C GLY A 205 9.58 -7.94 42.61
N SER A 206 10.15 -7.90 41.39
CA SER A 206 9.45 -7.40 40.20
C SER A 206 10.31 -7.49 38.92
N SER A 207 9.80 -8.06 37.80
CA SER A 207 10.34 -7.70 36.47
C SER A 207 9.62 -8.17 35.19
N GLN A 208 8.45 -8.84 35.16
CA GLN A 208 7.74 -9.05 33.86
C GLN A 208 6.44 -8.25 33.73
N ALA A 209 5.62 -8.18 34.77
CA ALA A 209 4.49 -7.26 34.80
C ALA A 209 4.95 -5.79 34.87
N GLU A 210 6.11 -5.51 35.48
CA GLU A 210 6.66 -4.15 35.54
C GLU A 210 7.42 -3.74 34.30
N GLU A 211 8.13 -4.62 33.60
CA GLU A 211 8.78 -4.26 32.33
C GLU A 211 7.74 -3.96 31.24
N MET A 212 6.65 -4.73 31.19
CA MET A 212 5.55 -4.47 30.27
C MET A 212 4.72 -3.24 30.68
N LYS A 213 4.63 -2.90 31.98
CA LYS A 213 4.12 -1.59 32.48
C LYS A 213 5.10 -0.43 32.25
N LYS A 214 6.39 -0.70 32.13
CA LYS A 214 7.45 0.28 31.83
C LYS A 214 7.47 0.59 30.33
N TYR A 215 7.23 -0.42 29.49
CA TYR A 215 7.13 -0.31 28.03
C TYR A 215 5.77 0.26 27.59
N CYS A 216 4.67 -0.35 28.03
CA CYS A 216 3.34 0.20 27.92
C CYS A 216 3.07 1.01 29.19
N GLY A 217 3.34 2.32 29.17
CA GLY A 217 2.95 3.21 30.26
C GLY A 217 1.46 3.10 30.60
N LYS A 218 0.99 3.75 31.67
CA LYS A 218 -0.44 3.74 32.06
C LYS A 218 -1.32 4.11 30.84
N CYS A 219 -2.04 3.13 30.30
CA CYS A 219 -2.92 3.27 29.13
C CYS A 219 -3.89 4.44 29.34
N LYS A 220 -3.67 5.56 28.63
CA LYS A 220 -4.52 6.75 28.78
C LYS A 220 -5.87 6.60 28.08
N ALA A 221 -5.94 5.74 27.06
CA ALA A 221 -7.16 5.35 26.33
C ALA A 221 -7.93 4.16 26.97
N SER A 222 -7.49 3.66 28.13
CA SER A 222 -8.23 2.64 28.90
C SER A 222 -9.57 3.22 29.37
N PRO A 223 -10.56 2.39 29.76
CA PRO A 223 -11.84 2.88 30.24
C PRO A 223 -11.68 3.70 31.53
N ARG A 224 -11.39 4.98 31.38
CA ARG A 224 -11.48 5.97 32.47
C ARG A 224 -12.95 6.26 32.67
N LYS A 225 -13.38 6.27 33.93
CA LYS A 225 -14.72 6.69 34.31
C LYS A 225 -15.00 8.08 33.71
N LEU A 226 -15.86 8.15 32.70
CA LEU A 226 -16.18 9.41 32.04
C LEU A 226 -16.98 10.30 32.98
N ASN A 227 -16.42 11.42 33.39
CA ASN A 227 -17.10 12.45 34.17
C ASN A 227 -17.39 13.69 33.30
N LEU A 228 -18.14 14.65 33.84
CA LEU A 228 -18.53 15.85 33.09
C LEU A 228 -17.32 16.69 32.69
N ASN A 229 -16.35 16.88 33.60
CA ASN A 229 -15.16 17.67 33.30
C ASN A 229 -14.34 17.07 32.16
N LYS A 230 -14.22 15.73 32.11
CA LYS A 230 -13.57 15.04 31.00
C LYS A 230 -14.36 15.22 29.71
N PHE A 231 -15.69 15.14 29.73
CA PHE A 231 -16.53 15.45 28.57
C PHE A 231 -16.38 16.92 28.10
N CYS A 232 -16.16 17.86 29.03
CA CYS A 232 -15.93 19.27 28.72
C CYS A 232 -14.60 19.51 28.00
N MET A 233 -13.54 18.80 28.36
CA MET A 233 -12.19 19.02 27.82
C MET A 233 -11.96 18.44 26.42
N GLU A 234 -12.82 17.53 25.94
CA GLU A 234 -12.67 16.92 24.60
C GLU A 234 -13.39 17.72 23.52
N ASP A 235 -12.86 17.80 22.30
CA ASP A 235 -13.47 18.60 21.23
C ASP A 235 -14.72 17.93 20.66
N TYR A 236 -14.71 16.59 20.60
CA TYR A 236 -15.83 15.79 20.11
C TYR A 236 -16.14 14.61 21.00
N ALA A 237 -17.39 14.14 20.91
CA ALA A 237 -17.87 12.93 21.57
C ALA A 237 -18.90 12.25 20.66
N ILE A 238 -18.66 11.00 20.30
CA ILE A 238 -19.48 10.26 19.33
C ILE A 238 -19.79 8.84 19.84
N LEU A 239 -20.95 8.32 19.45
CA LEU A 239 -21.26 6.90 19.48
C LEU A 239 -21.02 6.35 18.07
N ALA A 240 -20.10 5.40 17.94
CA ALA A 240 -19.79 4.77 16.67
C ALA A 240 -19.69 3.25 16.79
N LYS A 241 -20.19 2.53 15.78
CA LYS A 241 -20.04 1.08 15.64
C LYS A 241 -18.82 0.78 14.80
N VAL A 242 -17.95 -0.10 15.28
CA VAL A 242 -16.80 -0.56 14.50
C VAL A 242 -17.28 -1.62 13.51
N ILE A 243 -17.23 -1.32 12.22
CA ILE A 243 -17.70 -2.23 11.17
C ILE A 243 -16.55 -3.13 10.72
N GLY A 244 -15.38 -2.53 10.51
CA GLY A 244 -14.25 -3.18 9.89
C GLY A 244 -12.92 -2.55 10.28
N HIS A 245 -11.88 -3.08 9.68
CA HIS A 245 -10.55 -2.47 9.68
C HIS A 245 -10.00 -2.58 8.27
N ASP A 246 -9.16 -1.62 7.90
CA ASP A 246 -8.58 -1.60 6.57
C ASP A 246 -7.53 -2.71 6.44
N ARG A 247 -7.87 -3.77 5.71
CA ARG A 247 -6.94 -4.85 5.34
C ARG A 247 -5.92 -4.39 4.27
N ALA A 248 -6.14 -3.24 3.63
CA ALA A 248 -5.27 -2.72 2.57
C ALA A 248 -4.07 -1.91 3.09
N SER A 249 -3.92 -1.75 4.41
CA SER A 249 -2.79 -1.02 5.03
C SER A 249 -1.51 -1.86 5.19
N GLN A 250 -1.37 -2.99 4.48
CA GLN A 250 -0.07 -3.63 4.24
C GLN A 250 0.58 -3.24 2.90
N ASP A 251 -0.12 -2.53 2.01
CA ASP A 251 0.45 -2.05 0.75
C ASP A 251 0.13 -0.56 0.52
N ILE A 252 1.04 0.34 0.89
CA ILE A 252 1.21 1.64 0.21
C ILE A 252 2.66 2.08 0.38
N SER A 253 3.43 1.92 -0.71
CA SER A 253 4.65 2.67 -0.95
C SER A 253 4.28 4.12 -1.28
N THR A 254 4.62 5.02 -0.35
CA THR A 254 5.06 6.40 -0.57
C THR A 254 4.22 7.32 -1.45
N GLU A 255 3.73 8.42 -0.85
CA GLU A 255 4.17 9.76 -1.27
C GLU A 255 4.53 10.65 -0.06
N LYS A 256 5.84 10.93 0.02
CA LYS A 256 6.54 12.13 0.51
C LYS A 256 5.80 13.07 1.48
N PHE A 257 6.26 13.13 2.74
CA PHE A 257 7.15 14.19 3.24
C PHE A 257 7.67 13.84 4.65
N SER A 258 8.99 13.77 4.76
CA SER A 258 9.88 13.92 5.93
C SER A 258 9.32 13.87 7.37
N ILE A 259 10.00 13.04 8.18
CA ILE A 259 10.12 13.10 9.66
C ILE A 259 8.98 12.43 10.45
N GLU A 260 9.08 11.12 10.64
CA GLU A 260 9.07 10.42 11.94
C GLU A 260 8.86 8.91 11.73
N ARG A 261 9.96 8.16 11.80
CA ARG A 261 9.87 6.76 12.24
C ARG A 261 9.35 6.82 13.68
N GLN A 262 8.06 6.51 13.93
CA GLN A 262 7.52 5.91 15.17
C GLN A 262 5.98 6.01 15.33
N ASN A 263 5.18 5.49 14.40
CA ASN A 263 3.85 4.94 14.73
C ASN A 263 3.23 4.41 13.44
N GLU A 264 3.31 3.11 13.22
CA GLU A 264 2.40 2.49 12.26
C GLU A 264 0.96 2.77 12.74
N ILE A 265 0.09 3.28 11.87
CA ILE A 265 -1.27 3.67 12.22
C ILE A 265 -2.21 2.58 11.75
N TYR A 266 -2.97 1.98 12.67
CA TYR A 266 -4.03 1.04 12.37
C TYR A 266 -5.33 1.79 12.06
N LYS A 267 -6.01 1.43 10.98
CA LYS A 267 -7.21 2.13 10.52
C LYS A 267 -8.46 1.27 10.74
N TYR A 268 -9.39 1.76 11.55
CA TYR A 268 -10.71 1.16 11.72
C TYR A 268 -11.74 1.91 10.87
N GLU A 269 -12.61 1.15 10.22
CA GLU A 269 -13.81 1.70 9.59
C GLU A 269 -14.93 1.70 10.64
N ILE A 270 -15.43 2.89 10.96
CA ILE A 270 -16.46 3.09 11.95
C ILE A 270 -17.70 3.73 11.32
N ASN A 271 -18.88 3.36 11.81
CA ASN A 271 -20.14 4.01 11.49
C ASN A 271 -20.60 4.87 12.66
N ILE A 272 -20.60 6.18 12.47
CA ILE A 272 -21.04 7.17 13.44
C ILE A 272 -22.57 7.15 13.51
N GLN A 273 -23.09 6.71 14.65
CA GLN A 273 -24.52 6.58 14.93
C GLN A 273 -25.08 7.87 15.55
N THR A 274 -24.37 8.44 16.52
CA THR A 274 -24.80 9.64 17.24
C THR A 274 -23.61 10.53 17.56
N ILE A 275 -23.79 11.85 17.41
CA ILE A 275 -22.80 12.86 17.79
C ILE A 275 -23.31 13.56 19.03
N PHE A 276 -22.59 13.43 20.14
CA PHE A 276 -22.94 14.06 21.41
C PHE A 276 -22.31 15.45 21.57
N LYS A 277 -21.12 15.67 21.01
CA LYS A 277 -20.39 16.94 21.05
C LYS A 277 -19.61 17.13 19.76
N ARG A 278 -19.53 18.38 19.31
CA ARG A 278 -18.71 18.85 18.19
C ARG A 278 -18.12 20.21 18.54
N ASN A 279 -16.92 20.52 18.07
CA ASN A 279 -16.36 21.86 18.11
C ASN A 279 -16.79 22.60 16.82
N PRO A 280 -17.45 23.77 16.92
CA PRO A 280 -17.93 24.49 15.74
C PRO A 280 -16.84 25.27 15.00
N MET A 281 -15.59 25.24 15.46
CA MET A 281 -14.49 25.97 14.83
C MET A 281 -14.23 25.42 13.41
N SER A 282 -14.34 26.30 12.42
CA SER A 282 -14.16 25.94 11.00
C SER A 282 -12.76 25.39 10.74
N GLY A 283 -12.67 24.32 9.96
CA GLY A 283 -11.40 23.70 9.57
C GLY A 283 -10.92 22.55 10.47
N THR A 284 -11.66 22.18 11.51
CA THR A 284 -11.34 21.03 12.37
C THR A 284 -12.11 19.75 11.96
N THR A 285 -11.60 18.57 12.30
CA THR A 285 -12.31 17.29 12.04
C THR A 285 -13.69 17.27 12.69
N SER A 286 -13.83 17.76 13.92
CA SER A 286 -15.11 17.72 14.63
C SER A 286 -16.20 18.60 14.00
N SER A 287 -15.81 19.66 13.28
CA SER A 287 -16.74 20.50 12.51
C SER A 287 -17.36 19.76 11.32
N LEU A 288 -16.63 18.78 10.76
CA LEU A 288 -17.02 17.94 9.62
C LEU A 288 -17.75 16.65 10.03
N LEU A 289 -17.97 16.42 11.32
CA LEU A 289 -18.60 15.19 11.80
C LEU A 289 -20.05 15.09 11.32
N GLY A 290 -20.30 14.07 10.48
CA GLY A 290 -21.63 13.62 10.08
C GLY A 290 -21.93 12.22 10.60
N ARG A 291 -23.22 11.84 10.56
CA ARG A 291 -23.60 10.42 10.68
C ARG A 291 -23.16 9.68 9.41
N GLY A 292 -22.75 8.42 9.57
CA GLY A 292 -22.25 7.61 8.44
C GLY A 292 -20.86 7.05 8.68
N ASN A 293 -20.21 6.59 7.62
CA ASN A 293 -18.92 5.91 7.73
C ASN A 293 -17.77 6.92 7.79
N MET A 294 -16.79 6.64 8.64
CA MET A 294 -15.60 7.44 8.82
C MET A 294 -14.42 6.54 9.24
N MET A 295 -13.20 7.03 9.00
CA MET A 295 -11.97 6.32 9.36
C MET A 295 -11.45 6.79 10.73
N LEU A 296 -11.18 5.83 11.61
CA LEU A 296 -10.58 6.02 12.93
C LEU A 296 -9.15 5.49 12.95
N LEU A 297 -8.20 6.37 13.21
CA LEU A 297 -6.77 6.12 13.25
C LEU A 297 -6.34 5.75 14.67
N VAL A 298 -5.65 4.62 14.83
CA VAL A 298 -5.16 4.14 16.13
C VAL A 298 -3.68 3.80 16.02
N PRO A 299 -2.80 4.40 16.84
CA PRO A 299 -1.40 4.01 16.84
C PRO A 299 -1.21 2.52 17.12
N ARG A 300 -0.36 1.86 16.34
CA ARG A 300 -0.10 0.41 16.46
C ARG A 300 0.50 0.03 17.79
N LYS A 301 1.38 0.86 18.37
CA LYS A 301 1.88 0.70 19.74
C LYS A 301 0.74 0.55 20.76
N SER A 302 -0.35 1.30 20.56
CA SER A 302 -1.53 1.27 21.42
C SER A 302 -2.29 -0.06 21.27
N ILE A 303 -2.42 -0.59 20.05
CA ILE A 303 -3.00 -1.92 19.78
C ILE A 303 -2.14 -3.05 20.37
N GLU A 304 -0.81 -2.99 20.23
CA GLU A 304 0.13 -3.95 20.80
C GLU A 304 0.05 -3.99 22.33
N CYS A 305 -0.17 -2.84 22.97
CA CYS A 305 -0.45 -2.71 24.39
C CYS A 305 -1.90 -3.07 24.78
N GLN A 306 -2.72 -3.61 23.85
CA GLN A 306 -4.16 -3.87 24.03
C GLN A 306 -4.95 -2.67 24.57
N CYS A 307 -4.64 -1.48 24.06
CA CYS A 307 -5.09 -0.19 24.57
C CYS A 307 -5.47 0.74 23.41
N PRO A 308 -6.74 0.98 23.09
CA PRO A 308 -7.95 0.38 23.63
C PRO A 308 -8.28 -0.99 23.02
N LYS A 309 -8.99 -1.84 23.77
CA LYS A 309 -9.48 -3.15 23.30
C LYS A 309 -10.70 -2.99 22.39
N ILE A 310 -10.47 -2.53 21.16
CA ILE A 310 -11.50 -2.36 20.15
C ILE A 310 -11.81 -3.70 19.48
N LYS A 311 -13.08 -4.08 19.48
CA LYS A 311 -13.61 -5.28 18.85
C LYS A 311 -14.48 -4.88 17.66
N LEU A 312 -14.46 -5.69 16.60
CA LEU A 312 -15.37 -5.54 15.47
C LEU A 312 -16.82 -5.77 15.91
N ASN A 313 -17.76 -5.16 15.20
CA ASN A 313 -19.21 -5.23 15.42
C ASN A 313 -19.70 -4.75 16.80
N LYS A 314 -18.85 -4.05 17.55
CA LYS A 314 -19.20 -3.43 18.83
C LYS A 314 -19.31 -1.92 18.68
N SER A 315 -20.22 -1.33 19.44
CA SER A 315 -20.38 0.12 19.53
C SER A 315 -19.54 0.67 20.67
N TYR A 316 -18.91 1.81 20.43
CA TYR A 316 -18.06 2.49 21.39
C TYR A 316 -18.45 3.97 21.49
N LEU A 317 -18.43 4.48 22.71
CA LEU A 317 -18.38 5.91 22.99
C LEU A 317 -16.94 6.36 22.87
N ILE A 318 -16.68 7.24 21.91
CA ILE A 318 -15.35 7.76 21.57
C ILE A 318 -15.36 9.28 21.81
N LEU A 319 -14.41 9.74 22.61
CA LEU A 319 -14.14 11.16 22.80
C LEU A 319 -12.68 11.43 22.45
N GLY A 320 -12.39 12.57 21.85
CA GLY A 320 -11.02 12.96 21.52
C GLY A 320 -10.90 14.44 21.19
N ARG A 321 -9.68 14.83 20.81
CA ARG A 321 -9.34 16.20 20.42
C ARG A 321 -9.04 16.29 18.93
N ASP A 322 -9.38 17.42 18.33
CA ASP A 322 -9.11 17.66 16.90
C ASP A 322 -7.61 17.74 16.61
N SER A 323 -6.81 18.17 17.59
CA SER A 323 -5.34 18.20 17.50
C SER A 323 -4.67 16.82 17.39
N GLU A 324 -5.39 15.73 17.64
CA GLU A 324 -4.85 14.37 17.59
C GLU A 324 -4.82 13.78 16.17
N ALA A 325 -5.45 14.44 15.19
CA ALA A 325 -5.55 13.95 13.82
C ALA A 325 -5.47 15.08 12.78
N ALA A 326 -5.05 14.74 11.56
CA ALA A 326 -5.19 15.65 10.43
C ALA A 326 -6.69 15.92 10.13
N PRO A 327 -7.05 17.11 9.62
CA PRO A 327 -8.43 17.44 9.26
C PRO A 327 -9.05 16.37 8.35
N GLY A 328 -10.25 15.89 8.71
CA GLY A 328 -10.98 14.86 7.97
C GLY A 328 -10.77 13.43 8.48
N TYR A 329 -9.88 13.21 9.44
CA TYR A 329 -9.67 11.92 10.11
C TYR A 329 -9.90 12.03 11.61
N LEU A 330 -10.41 10.95 12.22
CA LEU A 330 -10.44 10.81 13.68
C LEU A 330 -9.24 9.99 14.13
N ALA A 331 -8.65 10.32 15.28
CA ALA A 331 -7.57 9.53 15.85
C ALA A 331 -7.75 9.29 17.36
N ILE A 332 -7.22 8.18 17.83
CA ILE A 332 -7.09 7.85 19.25
C ILE A 332 -5.69 8.25 19.70
N GLY A 333 -5.60 9.41 20.35
CA GLY A 333 -4.40 9.91 20.99
C GLY A 333 -4.37 9.69 22.50
N PRO A 334 -3.40 10.32 23.20
CA PRO A 334 -3.22 10.17 24.64
C PRO A 334 -4.36 10.76 25.48
N SER A 335 -5.21 11.64 24.93
CA SER A 335 -6.34 12.26 25.63
C SER A 335 -7.64 11.48 25.44
N SER A 336 -7.73 10.73 24.35
CA SER A 336 -8.98 10.14 23.89
C SER A 336 -9.51 9.11 24.89
N VAL A 337 -10.83 8.99 24.94
CA VAL A 337 -11.55 8.04 25.79
C VAL A 337 -12.35 7.11 24.89
N VAL A 338 -12.17 5.80 25.08
CA VAL A 338 -12.87 4.76 24.30
C VAL A 338 -13.54 3.80 25.27
N LEU A 339 -14.87 3.81 25.28
CA LEU A 339 -15.68 2.97 26.18
C LEU A 339 -16.61 2.10 25.35
N GLU A 340 -16.64 0.79 25.60
CA GLU A 340 -17.67 -0.07 25.00
C GLU A 340 -19.05 0.42 25.45
N TRP A 341 -19.94 0.63 24.47
CA TRP A 341 -21.25 1.20 24.71
C TRP A 341 -22.13 0.24 25.53
N LYS A 342 -22.86 0.81 26.48
CA LYS A 342 -23.96 0.14 27.20
C LYS A 342 -25.16 1.08 27.18
N ASP A 343 -26.37 0.56 27.11
CA ASP A 343 -27.57 1.38 26.91
C ASP A 343 -27.80 2.40 28.03
N GLU A 344 -27.37 2.10 29.25
CA GLU A 344 -27.38 3.02 30.40
C GLU A 344 -26.57 4.32 30.18
N TRP A 345 -25.58 4.29 29.27
CA TRP A 345 -24.81 5.48 28.92
C TRP A 345 -25.64 6.53 28.18
N SER A 346 -26.72 6.14 27.51
CA SER A 346 -27.59 7.07 26.77
C SER A 346 -28.12 8.20 27.66
N LEU A 347 -28.64 7.86 28.85
CA LEU A 347 -29.14 8.82 29.83
C LEU A 347 -28.02 9.67 30.43
N ARG A 348 -26.85 9.07 30.65
CA ARG A 348 -25.67 9.78 31.16
C ARG A 348 -25.14 10.80 30.16
N MET A 349 -25.10 10.46 28.87
CA MET A 349 -24.67 11.35 27.80
C MET A 349 -25.64 12.52 27.61
N LYS A 350 -26.96 12.26 27.63
CA LYS A 350 -27.96 13.33 27.61
C LYS A 350 -27.76 14.33 28.77
N ARG A 351 -27.46 13.84 29.98
CA ARG A 351 -27.13 14.72 31.13
C ARG A 351 -25.85 15.53 30.90
N PHE A 352 -24.81 14.93 30.31
CA PHE A 352 -23.56 15.64 30.02
C PHE A 352 -23.76 16.72 28.95
N GLN A 353 -24.47 16.43 27.86
CA GLN A 353 -24.80 17.43 26.83
C GLN A 353 -25.54 18.63 27.41
N ARG A 354 -26.55 18.41 28.28
CA ARG A 354 -27.30 19.49 28.94
C ARG A 354 -26.39 20.36 29.83
N ARG A 355 -25.50 19.72 30.59
CA ARG A 355 -24.59 20.40 31.53
C ARG A 355 -23.36 21.00 30.87
N ALA A 356 -23.05 20.60 29.62
CA ALA A 356 -21.86 21.06 28.91
C ALA A 356 -21.90 22.55 28.53
N ARG A 357 -23.08 23.19 28.59
CA ARG A 357 -23.21 24.65 28.50
C ARG A 357 -22.46 25.41 29.61
N LYS A 358 -22.09 24.73 30.69
CA LYS A 358 -21.31 25.26 31.82
C LYS A 358 -19.84 24.85 31.78
N CYS A 359 -19.38 24.25 30.68
CA CYS A 359 -17.95 24.03 30.46
C CYS A 359 -17.35 25.39 30.10
N SER A 360 -16.78 26.08 31.09
CA SER A 360 -16.03 27.32 30.90
C SER A 360 -14.66 27.07 30.30
#